data_AF-A0A1G8MHC4-F1
#
_entry.id   AF-A0A1G8MHC4-F1
#
_cell.length_a   1.000
_cell.length_b   1.000
_cell.length_c   1.000
_cell.angle_alpha   90.00
_cell.angle_beta   90.00
_cell.angle_gamma   90.00
#
_symmetry.space_group_name_H-M   'P 1'
#
loop_
_entity.id
_entity.type
_entity.pdbx_description
1 polymer ?
#
loop_
_entity_poly.entity_id
_entity_poly.type
_entity_poly.pdbx_seq_one_letter_code
_entity_poly.pdbx_strand_id
1 'polypeptide(L)'
;MKETTSQPETVEFSKNFEGMEQQVQKQKEQEIQKIRLFAMIFLAFFLFLSMGRQTYHKWTELKATNQRLDEAIFAEEKSYTKRLLAQEELNRLSDPEYILELARRDLHYSKPDEILFDIPMKDRHSVEQES
;
A
#
# COMPACT_ATOMS: atom_id res chain seq x y z
N MET A 1 -62.01 79.85 22.02
CA MET A 1 -60.72 79.17 22.28
C MET A 1 -60.94 77.70 21.94
N LYS A 2 -60.29 77.07 20.95
CA LYS A 2 -58.82 76.86 20.77
C LYS A 2 -58.21 76.21 22.03
N GLU A 3 -57.38 75.15 22.03
CA GLU A 3 -56.81 74.21 21.03
C GLU A 3 -56.04 73.14 21.86
N THR A 4 -55.80 71.86 21.50
CA THR A 4 -56.02 71.04 20.29
C THR A 4 -56.17 69.55 20.70
N THR A 5 -56.81 68.68 19.90
CA THR A 5 -56.84 67.21 20.14
C THR A 5 -55.61 66.51 19.55
N SER A 6 -54.50 66.52 20.29
CA SER A 6 -53.21 65.97 19.85
C SER A 6 -52.98 64.52 20.31
N GLN A 7 -53.64 63.53 19.66
CA GLN A 7 -53.34 62.09 19.90
C GLN A 7 -53.42 61.17 18.65
N PRO A 8 -52.59 61.37 17.59
CA PRO A 8 -52.32 60.31 16.61
C PRO A 8 -50.95 59.61 16.81
N GLU A 9 -49.94 60.30 17.34
CA GLU A 9 -48.54 59.85 17.26
C GLU A 9 -48.18 58.66 18.17
N THR A 10 -48.80 58.55 19.35
CA THR A 10 -48.47 57.52 20.35
C THR A 10 -48.86 56.10 19.90
N VAL A 11 -49.95 55.97 19.15
CA VAL A 11 -50.49 54.69 18.65
C VAL A 11 -49.75 54.23 17.38
N GLU A 12 -49.31 55.17 16.55
CA GLU A 12 -48.39 54.91 15.44
C GLU A 12 -47.03 54.43 15.96
N PHE A 13 -46.46 55.11 16.95
CA PHE A 13 -45.15 54.75 17.52
C PHE A 13 -45.13 53.33 18.11
N SER A 14 -46.16 52.94 18.89
CA SER A 14 -46.20 51.60 19.49
C SER A 14 -46.31 50.49 18.45
N LYS A 15 -47.17 50.65 17.44
CA LYS A 15 -47.31 49.69 16.34
C LYS A 15 -46.04 49.54 15.52
N ASN A 16 -45.35 50.65 15.26
CA ASN A 16 -44.08 50.64 14.52
C ASN A 16 -42.96 49.95 15.34
N PHE A 17 -42.97 50.10 16.67
CA PHE A 17 -42.04 49.40 17.57
C PHE A 17 -42.30 47.88 17.61
N GLU A 18 -43.56 47.47 17.79
CA GLU A 18 -43.98 46.05 17.75
C GLU A 18 -43.67 45.40 16.39
N GLY A 19 -43.87 46.14 15.29
CA GLY A 19 -43.51 45.70 13.94
C GLY A 19 -42.01 45.45 13.77
N MET A 20 -41.16 46.32 14.33
CA MET A 20 -39.70 46.13 14.31
C MET A 20 -39.26 44.91 15.13
N GLU A 21 -39.77 44.71 16.34
CA GLU A 21 -39.42 43.53 17.14
C GLU A 21 -39.84 42.22 16.46
N GLN A 22 -41.04 42.18 15.87
CA GLN A 22 -41.49 41.01 15.11
C GLN A 22 -40.63 40.74 13.87
N GLN A 23 -40.13 41.77 13.19
CA GLN A 23 -39.19 41.59 12.08
C GLN A 23 -37.83 41.05 12.56
N VAL A 24 -37.28 41.59 13.64
CA VAL A 24 -36.00 41.12 14.21
C VAL A 24 -36.10 39.66 14.69
N GLN A 25 -37.21 39.25 15.31
CA GLN A 25 -37.41 37.85 15.70
C GLN A 25 -37.51 36.93 14.47
N LYS A 26 -38.29 37.29 13.44
CA LYS A 26 -38.41 36.52 12.19
C LYS A 26 -37.07 36.36 11.45
N GLN A 27 -36.21 37.37 11.47
CA GLN A 27 -34.87 37.26 10.86
C GLN A 27 -33.98 36.28 11.65
N LYS A 28 -33.98 36.35 12.99
CA LYS A 28 -33.23 35.41 13.85
C LYS A 28 -33.70 33.96 13.67
N GLU A 29 -35.01 33.72 13.56
CA GLU A 29 -35.53 32.36 13.30
C GLU A 29 -35.04 31.79 11.96
N GLN A 30 -35.00 32.60 10.90
CA GLN A 30 -34.49 32.15 9.60
C GLN A 30 -32.98 31.86 9.63
N GLU A 31 -32.19 32.62 10.36
CA GLU A 31 -30.76 32.34 10.54
C GLU A 31 -30.54 31.04 11.33
N ILE A 32 -31.28 30.83 12.41
CA ILE A 32 -31.22 29.59 13.22
C ILE A 32 -31.60 28.37 12.36
N GLN A 33 -32.61 28.47 11.49
CA GLN A 33 -32.97 27.39 10.57
C GLN A 33 -31.84 27.08 9.57
N LYS A 34 -31.19 28.09 9.00
CA LYS A 34 -30.02 27.92 8.09
C LYS A 34 -28.84 27.28 8.81
N ILE A 35 -28.51 27.74 10.02
CA ILE A 35 -27.44 27.18 10.86
C ILE A 35 -27.74 25.71 11.20
N ARG A 36 -28.99 25.38 11.53
CA ARG A 36 -29.41 24.00 11.83
C ARG A 36 -29.28 23.07 10.61
N LEU A 37 -29.62 23.57 9.41
CA LEU A 37 -29.44 22.83 8.16
C LEU A 37 -27.94 22.62 7.85
N PHE A 38 -27.13 23.67 7.97
CA PHE A 38 -25.68 23.56 7.80
C PHE A 38 -25.04 22.61 8.82
N ALA A 39 -25.47 22.61 10.08
CA ALA A 39 -24.99 21.69 11.10
C ALA A 39 -25.34 20.22 10.78
N MET A 40 -26.56 19.96 10.28
CA MET A 40 -26.98 18.63 9.81
C MET A 40 -26.14 18.16 8.60
N ILE A 41 -25.88 19.05 7.64
CA ILE A 41 -25.02 18.76 6.47
C ILE A 41 -23.57 18.49 6.91
N PHE A 42 -23.02 19.31 7.81
CA PHE A 42 -21.68 19.10 8.37
C PHE A 42 -21.56 17.78 9.12
N LEU A 43 -22.57 17.42 9.93
CA LEU A 43 -22.60 16.16 10.66
C LEU A 43 -22.65 14.96 9.70
N ALA A 44 -23.51 15.01 8.67
CA ALA A 44 -23.58 13.99 7.63
C ALA A 44 -22.24 13.85 6.86
N PHE A 45 -21.60 14.98 6.53
CA PHE A 45 -20.29 15.01 5.87
C PHE A 45 -19.18 14.43 6.75
N PHE A 46 -19.19 14.71 8.06
CA PHE A 46 -18.24 14.12 9.02
C PHE A 46 -18.42 12.61 9.16
N LEU A 47 -19.66 12.12 9.21
CA LEU A 47 -19.99 10.70 9.23
C LEU A 47 -19.54 10.00 7.94
N PHE A 48 -19.77 10.64 6.79
CA PHE A 48 -19.31 10.14 5.49
C PHE A 48 -17.78 10.05 5.39
N LEU A 49 -17.04 11.07 5.83
CA LEU A 49 -15.58 11.05 5.90
C LEU A 49 -15.06 9.97 6.86
N SER A 50 -15.72 9.77 8.00
CA SER A 50 -15.37 8.74 8.99
C SER A 50 -15.51 7.33 8.40
N MET A 51 -16.60 7.06 7.67
CA MET A 51 -16.79 5.82 6.91
C MET A 51 -15.73 5.66 5.80
N GLY A 52 -15.47 6.72 5.02
CA GLY A 52 -14.50 6.69 3.92
C GLY A 52 -13.07 6.35 4.37
N ARG A 53 -12.66 6.78 5.57
CA ARG A 53 -11.32 6.50 6.13
C ARG A 53 -11.04 5.00 6.30
N GLN A 54 -12.02 4.22 6.77
CA GLN A 54 -11.82 2.78 6.97
C GLN A 54 -11.59 2.03 5.66
N THR A 55 -12.27 2.44 4.58
CA THR A 55 -12.13 1.82 3.26
C THR A 55 -10.73 2.01 2.68
N TYR A 56 -10.15 3.21 2.84
CA TYR A 56 -8.83 3.51 2.29
C TYR A 56 -7.72 2.64 2.89
N HIS A 57 -7.69 2.49 4.22
CA HIS A 57 -6.68 1.66 4.90
C HIS A 57 -6.78 0.18 4.50
N LYS A 58 -8.00 -0.37 4.42
CA LYS A 58 -8.21 -1.76 3.98
C LYS A 58 -7.70 -2.01 2.56
N TRP A 59 -7.88 -1.06 1.64
CA TRP A 59 -7.35 -1.17 0.27
C TRP A 59 -5.82 -1.15 0.19
N THR A 60 -5.15 -0.33 1.02
CA THR A 60 -3.68 -0.33 1.08
C THR A 60 -3.13 -1.61 1.71
N GLU A 61 -3.79 -2.11 2.76
CA GLU A 61 -3.40 -3.34 3.44
C GLU A 61 -3.56 -4.56 2.51
N LEU A 62 -4.70 -4.68 1.82
CA LEU A 62 -4.99 -5.78 0.90
C LEU A 62 -4.00 -5.87 -0.28
N LYS A 63 -3.54 -4.72 -0.79
CA LYS A 63 -2.46 -4.69 -1.80
C LYS A 63 -1.13 -5.18 -1.22
N ALA A 64 -0.79 -4.77 -0.01
CA ALA A 64 0.45 -5.18 0.65
C ALA A 64 0.45 -6.68 1.03
N THR A 65 -0.69 -7.26 1.45
CA THR A 65 -0.79 -8.71 1.68
C THR A 65 -0.72 -9.51 0.40
N ASN A 66 -1.38 -9.08 -0.69
CA ASN A 66 -1.26 -9.78 -1.97
C ASN A 66 0.19 -9.76 -2.51
N GLN A 67 0.86 -8.61 -2.48
CA GLN A 67 2.28 -8.53 -2.88
C GLN A 67 3.18 -9.45 -2.04
N ARG A 68 2.94 -9.54 -0.72
CA ARG A 68 3.68 -10.47 0.16
C ARG A 68 3.36 -11.94 -0.10
N LEU A 69 2.14 -12.27 -0.52
CA LEU A 69 1.77 -13.63 -0.93
C LEU A 69 2.48 -14.02 -2.23
N ASP A 70 2.44 -13.16 -3.25
CA ASP A 70 3.14 -13.39 -4.52
C ASP A 70 4.66 -13.55 -4.32
N GLU A 71 5.27 -12.70 -3.48
CA GLU A 71 6.69 -12.78 -3.12
C GLU A 71 7.02 -14.05 -2.31
N ALA A 72 6.14 -14.47 -1.40
CA ALA A 72 6.31 -15.71 -0.65
C ALA A 72 6.21 -16.96 -1.54
N ILE A 73 5.24 -17.01 -2.46
CA ILE A 73 5.07 -18.11 -3.43
C ILE A 73 6.32 -18.21 -4.31
N PHE A 74 6.82 -17.09 -4.84
CA PHE A 74 8.05 -17.09 -5.65
C PHE A 74 9.30 -17.49 -4.86
N ALA A 75 9.39 -17.09 -3.58
CA ALA A 75 10.47 -17.52 -2.69
C ALA A 75 10.39 -19.02 -2.36
N GLU A 76 9.18 -19.58 -2.20
CA GLU A 76 8.94 -21.01 -1.99
C GLU A 76 9.32 -21.83 -3.23
N GLU A 77 8.85 -21.45 -4.41
CA GLU A 77 9.18 -22.11 -5.69
C GLU A 77 10.70 -22.12 -5.93
N LYS A 78 11.36 -20.97 -5.76
CA LYS A 78 12.82 -20.84 -5.87
C LYS A 78 13.57 -21.70 -4.85
N SER A 79 13.00 -21.89 -3.67
CA SER A 79 13.56 -22.76 -2.63
C SER A 79 13.34 -24.25 -2.95
N TYR A 80 12.18 -24.61 -3.49
CA TYR A 80 11.88 -25.97 -3.96
C TYR A 80 12.85 -26.41 -5.06
N THR A 81 13.02 -25.59 -6.10
CA THR A 81 13.95 -25.87 -7.21
C THR A 81 15.40 -26.03 -6.72
N LYS A 82 15.86 -25.19 -5.78
CA LYS A 82 17.18 -25.35 -5.16
C LYS A 82 17.31 -26.67 -4.38
N ARG A 83 16.28 -27.08 -3.66
CA ARG A 83 16.28 -28.35 -2.90
C ARG A 83 16.28 -29.55 -3.85
N LEU A 84 15.55 -29.49 -4.95
CA LEU A 84 15.54 -30.54 -5.97
C LEU A 84 16.93 -30.73 -6.59
N LEU A 85 17.58 -29.64 -7.04
CA LEU A 85 18.93 -29.66 -7.61
C LEU A 85 19.96 -30.17 -6.59
N ALA A 86 19.92 -29.69 -5.35
CA ALA A 86 20.82 -30.15 -4.29
C ALA A 86 20.59 -31.64 -3.94
N GLN A 87 19.36 -32.13 -4.04
CA GLN A 87 19.05 -33.54 -3.81
C GLN A 87 19.45 -34.44 -4.98
N GLU A 88 19.37 -33.95 -6.22
CA GLU A 88 19.95 -34.60 -7.40
C GLU A 88 21.48 -34.70 -7.28
N GLU A 89 22.15 -33.61 -6.89
CA GLU A 89 23.59 -33.59 -6.63
C GLU A 89 23.98 -34.56 -5.50
N LEU A 90 23.21 -34.61 -4.40
CA LEU A 90 23.40 -35.57 -3.31
C LEU A 90 23.24 -37.03 -3.77
N ASN A 91 22.26 -37.30 -4.63
CA ASN A 91 22.04 -38.63 -5.20
C ASN A 91 23.19 -39.02 -6.12
N ARG A 92 23.71 -38.10 -6.94
CA ARG A 92 24.91 -38.34 -7.76
C ARG A 92 26.14 -38.59 -6.89
N LEU A 93 26.27 -37.89 -5.76
CA LEU A 93 27.34 -38.12 -4.78
C LEU A 93 27.23 -39.47 -4.04
N SER A 94 26.15 -40.24 -4.23
CA SER A 94 26.09 -41.64 -3.78
C SER A 94 26.76 -42.63 -4.74
N ASP A 95 27.11 -42.20 -5.97
CA ASP A 95 27.85 -43.00 -6.94
C ASP A 95 29.37 -42.81 -6.76
N PRO A 96 30.14 -43.89 -6.47
CA PRO A 96 31.58 -43.79 -6.28
C PRO A 96 32.35 -43.34 -7.54
N GLU A 97 31.84 -43.61 -8.75
CA GLU A 97 32.53 -43.19 -9.98
C GLU A 97 32.40 -41.68 -10.19
N TYR A 98 31.25 -41.09 -9.84
CA TYR A 98 31.06 -39.64 -9.85
C TYR A 98 31.94 -38.92 -8.83
N ILE A 99 32.16 -39.50 -7.63
CA ILE A 99 33.11 -38.97 -6.65
C ILE A 99 34.54 -38.99 -7.22
N LEU A 100 34.94 -40.04 -7.93
CA LEU A 100 36.26 -40.14 -8.57
C LEU A 100 36.44 -39.12 -9.71
N GLU A 101 35.39 -38.89 -10.52
CA GLU A 101 35.39 -37.83 -11.54
C GLU A 101 35.54 -36.44 -10.90
N LEU A 102 34.77 -36.15 -9.85
CA LEU A 102 34.82 -34.90 -9.11
C LEU A 102 36.20 -34.65 -8.49
N ALA A 103 36.79 -35.67 -7.87
CA ALA A 103 38.12 -35.58 -7.27
C ALA A 103 39.22 -35.33 -8.32
N ARG A 104 39.15 -35.98 -9.49
CA ARG A 104 40.09 -35.72 -10.60
C ARG A 104 39.95 -34.29 -11.14
N ARG A 105 38.72 -33.82 -11.33
CA ARG A 105 38.42 -32.53 -11.96
C ARG A 105 38.70 -31.33 -11.04
N ASP A 106 38.23 -31.38 -9.80
CA ASP A 106 38.18 -30.21 -8.91
C ASP A 106 39.23 -30.26 -7.79
N LEU A 107 39.80 -31.43 -7.49
CA LEU A 107 40.84 -31.62 -6.46
C LEU A 107 42.19 -32.07 -7.04
N HIS A 108 42.31 -32.21 -8.37
CA HIS A 108 43.49 -32.73 -9.08
C HIS A 108 43.99 -34.08 -8.55
N TYR A 109 43.08 -34.93 -8.05
CA TYR A 109 43.42 -36.22 -7.48
C TYR A 109 43.72 -37.25 -8.59
N SER A 110 44.89 -37.87 -8.53
CA SER A 110 45.26 -39.04 -9.34
C SER A 110 45.54 -40.24 -8.44
N LYS A 111 45.41 -41.46 -8.99
CA LYS A 111 45.83 -42.68 -8.29
C LYS A 111 47.37 -42.75 -8.19
N PRO A 112 47.94 -43.55 -7.26
CA PRO A 112 49.39 -43.68 -7.09
C PRO A 112 50.17 -44.18 -8.34
N ASP A 113 49.47 -44.78 -9.30
CA ASP A 113 49.98 -45.27 -10.59
C ASP A 113 49.63 -44.36 -11.79
N GLU A 114 48.91 -43.25 -11.58
CA GLU A 114 48.52 -42.27 -12.60
C GLU A 114 49.46 -41.02 -12.54
N ILE A 115 49.99 -40.59 -13.68
CA ILE A 115 50.83 -39.38 -13.79
C ILE A 115 49.96 -38.18 -14.21
N LEU A 116 49.96 -37.11 -13.40
CA LEU A 116 49.25 -35.86 -13.71
C LEU A 116 50.10 -34.97 -14.63
N PHE A 117 49.49 -34.39 -15.67
CA PHE A 117 50.13 -33.47 -16.61
C PHE A 117 49.47 -32.08 -16.57
N ASP A 118 50.12 -31.12 -15.92
CA ASP A 118 49.68 -29.73 -15.89
C ASP A 118 50.02 -29.03 -17.22
N ILE A 119 49.01 -28.80 -18.07
CA ILE A 119 49.19 -28.09 -19.33
C ILE A 119 49.17 -26.57 -19.06
N PRO A 120 50.27 -25.83 -19.30
CA PRO A 120 50.28 -24.38 -19.10
C PRO A 120 49.32 -23.70 -20.08
N MET A 121 48.54 -22.74 -19.59
CA MET A 121 47.42 -22.12 -20.35
C MET A 121 47.82 -21.49 -21.70
N LYS A 122 49.12 -21.22 -21.92
CA LYS A 122 49.65 -20.62 -23.15
C LYS A 122 49.46 -21.49 -24.39
N ASP A 123 49.37 -22.81 -24.23
CA ASP A 123 49.42 -23.77 -25.34
C ASP A 123 48.03 -24.32 -25.73
N ARG A 124 46.95 -23.89 -25.05
CA ARG A 124 45.59 -24.40 -25.30
C ARG A 124 44.94 -23.85 -26.57
N HIS A 125 45.31 -22.66 -27.04
CA HIS A 125 44.71 -22.04 -28.22
C HIS A 125 45.24 -22.58 -29.57
N SER A 126 46.27 -23.42 -29.56
CA SER A 126 46.88 -24.01 -30.77
C SER A 126 46.25 -25.33 -31.24
N VAL A 127 45.37 -25.95 -30.45
CA VAL A 127 44.83 -27.30 -30.76
C VAL A 127 43.41 -27.24 -31.36
N GLU A 128 42.67 -26.16 -31.11
CA GLU A 128 41.25 -26.03 -31.49
C GLU A 128 41.04 -25.43 -32.91
N GLN A 129 42.08 -25.41 -33.74
CA GLN A 129 42.03 -24.90 -35.13
C GLN A 129 42.36 -25.97 -36.21
N GLU A 130 42.51 -27.25 -35.84
CA GLU A 130 42.75 -28.37 -36.78
C GLU A 130 41.71 -29.52 -36.69
N SER A 131 40.46 -29.22 -36.29
CA SER A 131 39.33 -30.17 -36.34
C SER A 131 38.17 -29.68 -37.19
#